data_AF-A0A1G3IRK7-F1
#
_entry.id   AF-A0A1G3IRK7-F1
#
_cell.length_a   1.000
_cell.length_b   1.000
_cell.length_c   1.000
_cell.angle_alpha   90.00
_cell.angle_beta   90.00
_cell.angle_gamma   90.00
#
_symmetry.space_group_name_H-M   'P 1'
#
loop_
_entity.id
_entity.type
_entity.pdbx_description
1 polymer ?
#
loop_
_entity_poly.entity_id
_entity_poly.type
_entity_poly.pdbx_seq_one_letter_code
_entity_poly.pdbx_strand_id
1 'polypeptide(L)'
;MLRDRAEPKPLIWRGTSKSDFMDFPSAAQREMGYALFLAQMGKRHSAMAKTLEGFGGGAVVEVKENTAKADIERVRKRLNDPIAEMEKRK
;
A
#
# COMPACT_ATOMS: atom_id res chain seq x y z
N MET A 1 18.45 -11.47 22.54
CA MET A 1 17.04 -11.01 22.48
C MET A 1 16.36 -11.70 21.30
N LEU A 2 15.72 -12.83 21.54
CA LEU A 2 14.85 -13.48 20.55
C LEU A 2 13.52 -12.76 20.62
N ARG A 3 13.23 -11.85 19.68
CA ARG A 3 11.85 -11.37 19.51
C ARG A 3 11.03 -12.57 19.08
N ASP A 4 9.96 -12.84 19.84
CA ASP A 4 9.00 -13.85 19.48
C ASP A 4 8.47 -13.51 18.07
N ARG A 5 8.43 -14.48 17.15
CA ARG A 5 8.12 -14.21 15.73
C ARG A 5 6.69 -13.69 15.51
N ALA A 6 5.90 -13.57 16.57
CA ALA A 6 4.55 -13.04 16.60
C ALA A 6 4.50 -11.50 16.60
N GLU A 7 5.54 -10.79 17.04
CA GLU A 7 5.49 -9.33 17.15
C GLU A 7 6.18 -8.61 15.96
N PRO A 8 5.57 -7.53 15.42
CA PRO A 8 6.16 -6.77 14.33
C PRO A 8 7.47 -6.11 14.76
N LYS A 9 8.51 -6.25 13.93
CA LYS A 9 9.77 -5.51 14.12
C LYS A 9 9.47 -4.00 14.12
N PRO A 10 10.07 -3.17 14.99
CA PRO A 10 9.86 -1.72 14.95
C PRO A 10 10.22 -1.13 13.59
N LEU A 11 9.33 -0.28 13.08
CA LEU A 11 9.58 0.51 11.88
C LEU A 11 10.37 1.76 12.27
N ILE A 12 11.56 1.92 11.69
CA ILE A 12 12.44 3.07 11.94
C ILE A 12 12.35 4.00 10.73
N TRP A 13 11.79 5.18 10.94
CA TRP A 13 11.76 6.24 9.95
C TRP A 13 13.10 6.98 9.92
N ARG A 14 13.56 7.39 8.74
CA ARG A 14 14.81 8.14 8.55
C ARG A 14 14.50 9.51 7.96
N GLY A 15 15.12 10.57 8.49
CA GLY A 15 14.89 11.94 8.02
C GLY A 15 13.41 12.30 7.99
N THR A 16 12.94 12.81 6.85
CA THR A 16 11.55 13.24 6.60
C THR A 16 10.62 12.10 6.20
N SER A 17 11.09 10.85 6.08
CA SER A 17 10.26 9.77 5.50
C SER A 17 8.92 9.56 6.21
N LYS A 18 8.82 9.88 7.51
CA LYS A 18 7.53 9.82 8.22
C LYS A 18 6.61 10.98 7.82
N SER A 19 7.10 12.22 7.77
CA SER A 19 6.27 13.35 7.34
C SER A 19 5.82 13.17 5.89
N ASP A 20 6.75 12.78 5.01
CA ASP A 20 6.46 12.58 3.59
C ASP A 20 5.42 11.46 3.37
N PHE A 21 5.47 10.40 4.21
CA PHE A 21 4.45 9.36 4.21
C PHE A 21 3.08 9.88 4.68
N MET A 22 3.05 10.73 5.70
CA MET A 22 1.81 11.31 6.24
C MET A 22 1.19 12.33 5.29
N ASP A 23 1.96 12.89 4.35
CA ASP A 23 1.47 13.82 3.33
C ASP A 23 0.78 13.11 2.15
N PHE A 24 0.91 11.78 2.03
CA PHE A 24 0.17 11.02 1.03
C PHE A 24 -1.35 11.04 1.28
N PRO A 25 -2.19 10.87 0.24
CA PRO A 25 -3.63 10.67 0.44
C PRO A 25 -3.92 9.49 1.35
N SER A 26 -5.00 9.55 2.15
CA SER A 26 -5.34 8.51 3.14
C SER A 26 -5.47 7.10 2.54
N ALA A 27 -5.91 7.00 1.28
CA ALA A 27 -5.98 5.73 0.58
C ALA A 27 -4.57 5.13 0.36
N ALA A 28 -3.59 5.93 -0.05
CA ALA A 28 -2.21 5.47 -0.21
C ALA A 28 -1.59 5.08 1.14
N GLN A 29 -1.81 5.90 2.18
CA GLN A 29 -1.31 5.60 3.53
C GLN A 29 -1.80 4.24 4.04
N ARG A 30 -3.07 3.90 3.78
CA ARG A 30 -3.65 2.61 4.18
C ARG A 30 -2.96 1.44 3.50
N GLU A 31 -2.84 1.47 2.16
CA GLU A 31 -2.26 0.37 1.41
C GLU A 31 -0.76 0.22 1.67
N MET A 32 -0.02 1.34 1.65
CA MET A 32 1.41 1.35 1.98
C MET A 32 1.65 0.94 3.44
N GLY A 33 0.81 1.38 4.38
CA GLY A 33 0.88 0.99 5.79
C GLY A 33 0.74 -0.53 5.99
N TYR A 34 -0.14 -1.18 5.22
CA TYR A 34 -0.25 -2.63 5.22
C TYR A 34 1.02 -3.32 4.69
N ALA A 35 1.60 -2.79 3.59
CA ALA A 35 2.86 -3.30 3.07
C ALA A 35 4.02 -3.15 4.09
N LEU A 36 4.09 -2.03 4.82
CA LEU A 36 5.05 -1.81 5.90
C LEU A 36 4.85 -2.82 7.04
N PHE A 37 3.61 -3.06 7.48
CA PHE A 37 3.31 -4.06 8.49
C PHE A 37 3.77 -5.47 8.08
N LEU A 38 3.49 -5.86 6.82
CA LEU A 38 3.99 -7.14 6.30
C LEU A 38 5.51 -7.24 6.37
N ALA A 39 6.23 -6.16 6.03
CA ALA A 39 7.69 -6.12 6.12
C ALA A 39 8.17 -6.24 7.58
N GLN A 40 7.49 -5.61 8.54
CA GLN A 40 7.78 -5.76 9.97
C GLN A 40 7.62 -7.21 10.44
N MET A 41 6.67 -7.94 9.85
CA MET A 41 6.43 -9.38 10.08
C MET A 41 7.36 -10.30 9.27
N GLY A 42 8.31 -9.76 8.51
CA GLY A 42 9.21 -10.53 7.65
C GLY A 42 8.56 -11.09 6.37
N LYS A 43 7.38 -10.58 6.01
CA LYS A 43 6.63 -10.92 4.79
C LYS A 43 6.78 -9.80 3.76
N ARG A 44 6.26 -10.01 2.55
CA ARG A 44 6.22 -8.99 1.49
C ARG A 44 4.83 -8.94 0.86
N HIS A 45 4.40 -7.74 0.48
CA HIS A 45 3.16 -7.55 -0.26
C HIS A 45 3.34 -8.02 -1.71
N SER A 46 2.49 -8.90 -2.21
CA SER A 46 2.67 -9.53 -3.53
C SER A 46 2.61 -8.56 -4.71
N ALA A 47 1.71 -7.58 -4.67
CA ALA A 47 1.51 -6.63 -5.77
C ALA A 47 2.34 -5.32 -5.65
N MET A 48 2.48 -4.78 -4.43
CA MET A 48 3.03 -3.43 -4.21
C MET A 48 4.52 -3.42 -3.88
N ALA A 49 5.09 -4.56 -3.47
CA ALA A 49 6.47 -4.64 -3.01
C ALA A 49 7.37 -5.21 -4.12
N LYS A 50 8.34 -4.42 -4.58
CA LYS A 50 9.35 -4.83 -5.56
C LYS A 50 10.72 -4.87 -4.89
N THR A 51 11.38 -6.02 -4.95
CA THR A 51 12.77 -6.12 -4.53
C THR A 51 13.66 -5.27 -5.42
N LEU A 52 14.51 -4.42 -4.82
CA LEU A 52 15.50 -3.67 -5.56
C LEU A 52 16.76 -4.53 -5.81
N GLU A 53 17.20 -4.54 -7.06
CA GLU A 53 18.41 -5.23 -7.49
C GLU A 53 19.67 -4.49 -7.02
N GLY A 54 20.80 -5.20 -6.94
CA GLY A 54 22.07 -4.63 -6.48
C GLY A 54 22.25 -4.51 -4.95
N PHE A 55 21.20 -4.76 -4.15
CA PHE A 55 21.24 -4.68 -2.68
C PHE A 55 21.36 -6.05 -1.98
N GLY A 56 22.15 -6.96 -2.54
CA GLY A 56 22.55 -8.22 -1.86
C GLY A 56 21.37 -9.09 -1.39
N GLY A 57 20.65 -9.71 -2.32
CA GLY A 57 19.65 -10.75 -1.98
C GLY A 57 18.28 -10.21 -1.53
N GLY A 58 17.94 -8.98 -1.91
CA GLY A 58 16.61 -8.41 -1.69
C GLY A 58 16.35 -7.89 -0.28
N ALA A 59 17.41 -7.42 0.36
CA ALA A 59 17.35 -6.70 1.63
C ALA A 59 16.62 -5.35 1.50
N VAL A 60 16.63 -4.75 0.30
CA VAL A 60 15.93 -3.50 0.00
C VAL A 60 14.72 -3.79 -0.88
N VAL A 61 13.59 -3.24 -0.47
CA VAL A 61 12.29 -3.39 -1.14
C VAL A 61 11.68 -2.01 -1.34
N GLU A 62 11.22 -1.76 -2.55
CA GLU A 62 10.43 -0.60 -2.91
C GLU A 62 8.94 -0.93 -2.74
N VAL A 63 8.18 -0.05 -2.09
CA VAL A 63 6.71 -0.13 -2.01
C VAL A 63 6.10 0.99 -2.84
N LYS A 64 5.20 0.66 -3.76
CA LYS A 64 4.50 1.62 -4.63
C LYS A 64 3.00 1.42 -4.60
N GLU A 65 2.27 2.53 -4.50
CA GLU A 65 0.81 2.59 -4.64
C GLU A 65 0.44 3.59 -5.72
N ASN A 66 -0.62 3.30 -6.49
CA ASN A 66 -1.15 4.20 -7.52
C ASN A 66 -2.65 4.43 -7.25
N THR A 67 -2.92 5.45 -6.44
CA THR A 67 -4.29 5.82 -6.07
C THR A 67 -5.13 6.27 -7.26
N ALA A 68 -4.53 6.91 -8.27
CA ALA A 68 -5.25 7.36 -9.46
C ALA A 68 -5.87 6.19 -10.25
N LYS A 69 -5.19 5.04 -10.32
CA LYS A 69 -5.78 3.82 -10.92
C LYS A 69 -6.99 3.33 -10.14
N ALA A 70 -6.92 3.35 -8.81
CA ALA A 70 -8.04 2.92 -7.96
C ALA A 70 -9.26 3.85 -8.12
N ASP A 71 -9.04 5.15 -8.23
CA ASP A 71 -10.11 6.13 -8.42
C ASP A 71 -10.75 6.01 -9.81
N ILE A 72 -9.96 5.85 -10.87
CA ILE A 72 -10.46 5.64 -12.23
C ILE A 72 -11.30 4.35 -12.31
N GLU A 73 -10.84 3.26 -11.69
CA GLU A 73 -11.59 1.99 -11.68
C GLU A 73 -12.90 2.12 -10.88
N ARG A 74 -12.92 2.87 -9.77
CA ARG A 74 -14.15 3.17 -9.02
C ARG A 74 -15.14 3.97 -9.87
N VAL A 75 -14.68 5.03 -10.55
CA VAL A 75 -15.53 5.84 -11.43
C VAL A 75 -16.05 5.00 -12.59
N ARG A 76 -15.20 4.19 -13.22
CA ARG A 76 -15.60 3.29 -14.30
C ARG A 76 -16.66 2.28 -13.85
N LYS A 77 -16.50 1.66 -12.67
CA LYS A 77 -17.52 0.76 -12.10
C LYS A 77 -18.84 1.48 -11.84
N ARG A 78 -18.78 2.69 -11.26
CA ARG A 78 -19.96 3.53 -10.99
C ARG A 78 -20.71 3.90 -12.27
N LEU A 79 -19.98 4.20 -13.35
CA LEU A 79 -20.57 4.55 -14.65
C LEU A 79 -21.15 3.32 -15.37
N ASN A 80 -20.58 2.14 -15.17
CA ASN A 80 -21.07 0.90 -15.77
C ASN A 80 -22.01 0.11 -14.84
N ASP A 81 -22.46 0.68 -13.72
CA ASP A 81 -23.37 0.02 -12.77
C ASP A 81 -24.82 0.10 -13.30
N PRO A 82 -25.45 -1.01 -13.73
CA PRO A 82 -26.77 -0.98 -14.37
C PRO A 82 -27.89 -0.43 -13.47
N ILE A 83 -27.70 -0.50 -12.14
CA ILE A 83 -28.67 -0.07 -11.13
C ILE A 83 -28.82 1.46 -11.11
N ALA A 84 -27.74 2.22 -11.32
CA ALA A 84 -27.78 3.68 -11.37
C ALA A 84 -28.58 4.22 -12.59
N GLU A 85 -28.61 3.45 -13.68
CA GLU A 85 -29.38 3.76 -14.88
C GLU A 85 -30.88 3.47 -14.70
N MET A 86 -31.24 2.48 -13.87
CA MET A 86 -32.64 2.15 -13.56
C MET A 86 -33.31 3.16 -12.63
N GLU A 87 -32.57 3.79 -11.72
CA GLU A 87 -33.10 4.82 -10.81
C GLU A 87 -33.38 6.16 -11.51
N LYS A 88 -32.67 6.47 -12.60
CA LYS A 88 -32.89 7.70 -13.41
C LYS A 88 -34.10 7.60 -14.36
N ARG A 89 -34.70 6.41 -14.50
CA ARG A 89 -35.84 6.15 -15.40
C ARG A 89 -37.20 6.12 -14.68
N LYS A 90 -37.27 6.51 -13.41
CA LYS A 90 -38.52 6.74 -12.67
C LYS A 90 -38.81 8.23 -12.59
#